data_AF-Q1R870-F1
#
_entry.id   AF-Q1R870-F1
#
_cell.length_a   1.000
_cell.length_b   1.000
_cell.length_c   1.000
_cell.angle_alpha   90.00
_cell.angle_beta   90.00
_cell.angle_gamma   90.00
#
_symmetry.space_group_name_H-M   'P 1'
#
loop_
_entity.id
_entity.type
_entity.pdbx_description
1 polymer ?
#
loop_
_entity_poly.entity_id
_entity_poly.type
_entity_poly.pdbx_seq_one_letter_code
_entity_poly.pdbx_strand_id
1 'polypeptide(L)'
;MNLAKDMIMRIKPQDFKFDVLTVAGYANPKAKTHFAPSASGFNFKWEWEGKIYELHIEQEKLQYPDFILERLFDAAIEMAKK
;
A
#
# COMPACT_ATOMS: atom_id res chain seq x y z
N MET A 1 1.55 -2.16 -29.72
CA MET A 1 2.37 -1.68 -28.58
C MET A 1 1.41 -1.17 -27.52
N ASN A 2 1.37 -1.78 -26.33
CA ASN A 2 0.36 -1.47 -25.32
C ASN A 2 1.03 -0.67 -24.19
N LEU A 3 1.10 0.66 -24.37
CA LEU A 3 1.83 1.61 -23.49
C LEU A 3 1.44 1.51 -22.01
N ALA A 4 0.19 1.14 -21.71
CA ALA A 4 -0.29 0.95 -20.35
C ALA A 4 0.39 -0.23 -19.63
N LYS A 5 0.71 -1.32 -20.35
CA LYS A 5 1.40 -2.47 -19.77
C LYS A 5 2.85 -2.14 -19.41
N ASP A 6 3.51 -1.31 -20.21
CA ASP A 6 4.90 -0.90 -19.99
C ASP A 6 5.05 0.14 -18.87
N MET A 7 4.02 0.94 -18.58
CA MET A 7 4.02 1.88 -17.44
C MET A 7 3.78 1.18 -16.10
N ILE A 8 2.93 0.14 -16.05
CA ILE A 8 2.66 -0.63 -14.82
C ILE A 8 3.92 -1.37 -14.36
N MET A 9 4.80 -1.80 -15.27
CA MET A 9 6.10 -2.42 -14.94
C MET A 9 7.17 -1.42 -14.48
N ARG A 10 6.91 -0.11 -14.51
CA ARG A 10 7.93 0.91 -14.22
C ARG A 10 7.88 1.47 -12.82
N ILE A 11 6.75 1.42 -12.12
CA ILE A 11 6.64 1.95 -10.75
C ILE A 11 7.22 0.91 -9.78
N LYS A 12 8.49 1.09 -9.45
CA LYS A 12 9.18 0.32 -8.41
C LYS A 12 8.91 0.99 -7.06
N PRO A 13 9.02 0.24 -5.94
CA PRO A 13 8.98 0.83 -4.60
C PRO A 13 9.95 2.02 -4.41
N GLN A 14 11.00 2.09 -5.24
CA GLN A 14 12.03 3.13 -5.30
C GLN A 14 11.54 4.47 -5.87
N ASP A 15 10.44 4.46 -6.63
CA ASP A 15 9.86 5.68 -7.24
C ASP A 15 9.02 6.47 -6.24
N PHE A 16 8.72 5.88 -5.08
CA PHE A 16 8.14 6.58 -3.96
C PHE A 16 9.26 7.26 -3.15
N LYS A 17 9.03 8.50 -2.72
CA LYS A 17 9.94 9.21 -1.80
C LYS A 17 10.05 8.55 -0.42
N PHE A 18 9.28 7.51 -0.18
CA PHE A 18 9.21 6.73 1.04
C PHE A 18 9.13 5.25 0.69
N ASP A 19 9.75 4.40 1.50
CA ASP A 19 9.58 2.97 1.36
C ASP A 19 8.17 2.61 1.83
N VAL A 20 7.32 2.22 0.87
CA VAL A 20 5.92 1.86 1.08
C VAL A 20 5.79 0.72 2.12
N LEU A 21 6.76 -0.20 2.19
CA LEU A 21 6.77 -1.27 3.21
C LEU A 21 7.05 -0.72 4.60
N THR A 22 7.93 0.30 4.70
CA THR A 22 8.21 0.99 5.97
C THR A 22 6.97 1.74 6.45
N VAL A 23 6.26 2.43 5.56
CA VAL A 23 5.04 3.16 5.92
C VAL A 23 3.91 2.21 6.30
N ALA A 24 3.74 1.11 5.57
CA ALA A 24 2.79 0.07 5.94
C ALA A 24 3.14 -0.57 7.29
N GLY A 25 4.42 -0.66 7.66
CA GLY A 25 4.86 -1.10 8.98
C GLY A 25 4.43 -0.17 10.13
N TYR A 26 4.18 1.12 9.87
CA TYR A 26 3.60 2.02 10.87
C TYR A 26 2.17 1.67 11.23
N ALA A 27 1.45 0.93 10.36
CA ALA A 27 0.05 0.64 10.59
C ALA A 27 -0.19 -0.28 11.79
N ASN A 28 0.68 -1.27 11.95
CA ASN A 28 0.77 -2.06 13.17
C ASN A 28 2.13 -2.78 13.20
N PRO A 29 3.03 -2.42 14.14
CA PRO A 29 4.35 -3.04 14.23
C PRO A 29 4.31 -4.55 14.55
N LYS A 30 3.21 -5.05 15.11
CA LYS A 30 3.00 -6.48 15.40
C LYS A 30 2.38 -7.23 14.22
N ALA A 31 1.91 -6.53 13.19
CA ALA A 31 1.27 -7.16 12.05
C ALA A 31 2.28 -7.60 11.01
N LYS A 32 2.08 -8.81 10.49
CA LYS A 32 2.73 -9.25 9.27
C LYS A 32 2.12 -8.48 8.10
N THR A 33 2.96 -7.68 7.45
CA THR A 33 2.54 -6.83 6.32
C THR A 33 2.84 -7.53 5.00
N HIS A 34 1.86 -7.53 4.12
CA HIS A 34 1.91 -8.07 2.76
C HIS A 34 1.59 -6.95 1.77
N PHE A 35 2.43 -6.80 0.75
CA PHE A 35 2.24 -5.83 -0.33
C PHE A 35 2.25 -6.56 -1.67
N ALA A 36 1.22 -6.31 -2.48
CA ALA A 36 1.07 -6.87 -3.81
C ALA A 36 0.63 -5.79 -4.82
N PRO A 37 1.53 -5.31 -5.69
CA PRO A 37 1.14 -4.46 -6.82
C PRO A 37 0.39 -5.28 -7.86
N SER A 38 -0.66 -4.71 -8.44
CA SER A 38 -1.46 -5.30 -9.52
C SER A 38 -1.78 -4.24 -10.59
N ALA A 39 -2.38 -4.68 -11.70
CA ALA A 39 -2.86 -3.75 -12.74
C ALA A 39 -4.01 -2.84 -12.28
N SER A 40 -4.73 -3.24 -11.21
CA SER A 40 -5.80 -2.43 -10.61
C SER A 40 -5.27 -1.43 -9.58
N GLY A 41 -4.02 -1.57 -9.14
CA GLY A 41 -3.38 -0.67 -8.18
C GLY A 41 -2.57 -1.43 -7.13
N PHE A 42 -2.49 -0.87 -5.92
CA PHE A 42 -1.71 -1.46 -4.82
C PHE A 42 -2.61 -2.13 -3.80
N ASN A 43 -2.24 -3.35 -3.41
CA ASN A 43 -2.93 -4.10 -2.36
C ASN A 43 -2.00 -4.24 -1.16
N PHE A 44 -2.49 -3.80 -0.02
CA PHE A 44 -1.85 -3.99 1.27
C PHE A 44 -2.72 -4.91 2.12
N LYS A 45 -2.07 -5.81 2.84
CA LYS A 45 -2.72 -6.69 3.80
C LYS A 45 -1.89 -6.76 5.06
N TRP A 46 -2.55 -6.64 6.20
CA TRP A 46 -1.95 -6.77 7.51
C TRP A 46 -2.63 -7.88 8.29
N GLU A 47 -1.83 -8.75 8.88
CA GLU A 47 -2.30 -9.89 9.67
C GLU A 47 -1.67 -9.85 11.08
N TRP A 48 -2.49 -9.81 12.13
CA TRP A 48 -2.03 -9.85 13.52
C TRP A 48 -3.06 -10.53 14.42
N GLU A 49 -2.61 -11.43 15.30
CA GLU A 49 -3.48 -12.05 16.33
C GLU A 49 -4.81 -12.61 15.77
N GLY A 50 -4.80 -13.15 14.54
CA GLY A 50 -5.99 -13.67 13.85
C GLY A 50 -6.89 -12.60 13.20
N LYS A 51 -6.58 -11.31 13.34
CA LYS A 51 -7.21 -10.19 12.65
C LYS A 51 -6.54 -9.95 11.31
N ILE A 52 -7.34 -9.52 10.33
CA ILE A 52 -6.91 -9.18 8.97
C ILE A 52 -7.45 -7.80 8.63
N TYR A 53 -6.60 -6.94 8.07
CA TYR A 53 -7.00 -5.66 7.46
C TYR A 53 -6.44 -5.59 6.04
N GLU A 54 -7.25 -5.12 5.10
CA GLU A 54 -6.87 -4.99 3.70
C GLU A 54 -7.13 -3.57 3.21
N LEU A 55 -6.19 -3.01 2.45
CA LEU A 55 -6.31 -1.73 1.79
C LEU A 55 -5.98 -1.89 0.31
N HIS A 56 -6.91 -1.48 -0.54
CA HIS A 56 -6.68 -1.31 -1.96
C HIS A 56 -6.54 0.18 -2.27
N ILE A 57 -5.53 0.54 -3.06
CA ILE A 57 -5.35 1.87 -3.62
C ILE A 57 -5.42 1.74 -5.14
N GLU A 58 -6.36 2.42 -5.80
CA GLU A 58 -6.55 2.27 -7.24
C GLU A 58 -5.36 2.79 -8.04
N GLN A 59 -5.11 2.18 -9.21
CA GLN A 59 -4.02 2.54 -10.12
C GLN A 59 -3.98 4.04 -10.46
N GLU A 60 -5.14 4.65 -10.66
CA GLU A 60 -5.26 6.09 -10.97
C GLU A 60 -4.85 7.00 -9.81
N LYS A 61 -4.86 6.49 -8.58
CA LYS A 61 -4.48 7.22 -7.37
C LYS A 61 -2.99 7.09 -7.05
N LEU A 62 -2.31 6.12 -7.64
CA LEU A 62 -0.89 5.88 -7.38
C LEU A 62 0.04 7.03 -7.81
N GLN A 63 -0.44 7.91 -8.69
CA GLN A 63 0.27 9.13 -9.09
C GLN A 63 0.27 10.22 -8.00
N TYR A 64 -0.46 10.03 -6.89
CA TYR A 64 -0.57 10.98 -5.78
C TYR A 64 0.08 10.38 -4.52
N PRO A 65 1.38 10.62 -4.27
CA PRO A 65 2.09 10.06 -3.13
C PRO A 65 1.47 10.43 -1.78
N ASP A 66 0.95 11.65 -1.65
CA ASP A 66 0.32 12.14 -0.42
C ASP A 66 -0.98 11.39 -0.10
N PHE A 67 -1.76 11.05 -1.13
CA PHE A 67 -2.95 10.20 -0.97
C PHE A 67 -2.57 8.81 -0.46
N ILE A 68 -1.52 8.21 -1.02
CA ILE A 68 -1.06 6.88 -0.58
C ILE A 68 -0.65 6.92 0.90
N LEU A 69 0.10 7.94 1.31
CA LEU A 69 0.47 8.16 2.71
C LEU A 69 -0.74 8.31 3.61
N GLU A 70 -1.70 9.16 3.23
CA GLU A 70 -2.95 9.37 3.98
C GLU A 70 -3.70 8.04 4.19
N ARG A 71 -3.88 7.24 3.14
CA ARG A 71 -4.56 5.95 3.24
C ARG A 71 -3.82 4.94 4.11
N LEU A 72 -2.49 4.95 4.10
CA LEU A 72 -1.68 4.10 4.98
C LEU A 72 -1.76 4.54 6.45
N PHE A 73 -1.82 5.85 6.72
CA PHE A 73 -2.04 6.37 8.08
C PHE A 73 -3.47 6.11 8.58
N ASP A 74 -4.48 6.23 7.74
CA ASP A 74 -5.85 5.85 8.08
C ASP A 74 -5.92 4.38 8.49
N ALA A 75 -5.30 3.50 7.69
CA ALA A 75 -5.19 2.08 8.01
C ALA A 75 -4.50 1.87 9.37
N ALA A 76 -3.42 2.61 9.63
CA ALA A 76 -2.71 2.58 10.92
C ALA A 76 -3.62 2.90 12.11
N ILE A 77 -4.35 4.00 12.01
CA ILE A 77 -5.24 4.48 13.06
C ILE A 77 -6.36 3.47 13.29
N GLU A 78 -6.97 2.95 12.22
CA GLU A 78 -8.04 1.95 12.32
C GLU A 78 -7.56 0.63 12.93
N MET A 79 -6.35 0.20 12.60
CA MET A 79 -5.74 -1.01 13.17
C MET A 79 -5.37 -0.82 14.64
N ALA A 80 -4.92 0.37 15.05
CA ALA A 80 -4.56 0.66 16.44
C ALA A 80 -5.79 0.74 17.38
N LYS A 81 -6.98 1.05 16.85
CA LYS A 81 -8.23 1.09 17.63
C LYS A 81 -8.75 -0.30 18.03
N LYS A 82 -8.26 -1.39 17.42
CA LYS A 82 -8.85 -2.74 17.51
C LYS A 82 -7.96 -3.78 18.17
#